data_AF-A0A914Q7T4-F1
#
_entry.id   AF-A0A914Q7T4-F1
#
_cell.length_a   1.000
_cell.length_b   1.000
_cell.length_c   1.000
_cell.angle_alpha   90.00
_cell.angle_beta   90.00
_cell.angle_gamma   90.00
#
_symmetry.space_group_name_H-M   'P 1'
#
loop_
_entity.id
_entity.type
_entity.pdbx_description
1 polymer ?
#
loop_
_entity_poly.entity_id
_entity_poly.type
_entity_poly.pdbx_seq_one_letter_code
_entity_poly.pdbx_strand_id
1 'polypeptide(L)'
;MVNFQYRLAHFGFFATPDHVINGNFGHFDQLQALQFIKKNIQAFGGDPSRITVVGHSAGALSLHTLSLSPKTKADLFQQEVHIAGSNYCQFAIDSQFVFNHSELIANAVGCGQSDTKEKKLCLKKIDYKKFWDDPFPNESKHFLYWSTVLDNDLFDGKEIDELQKAAEKRNILYGIDAGEGLLWTLYTDNPGINVFSKSRGFKPDERSKATAESIKKFLRMIMSNTTIFTPKIQEEAIEKIFGFYNIGDQHLAENQLHYFEKYTEIYTDIASKIPLTKEIDAKLEYGFKNQYMFQFSYVRPQDRSIIGNLPGHGYFFLYFGGIEIYTSSGITHSDEEKRVQKSFAEMLGSFVKTGEPSYNNLSTPKIAKDKFAYMNLDKIVSVEDHDFAPNHKFWKELDKTYSFDIIRNIPLKKEDDEKNEL
;
A
#
# COMPACT_ATOMS: atom_id res chain seq x y z
N MET A 1 -14.62 -18.13 2.01
CA MET A 1 -13.36 -17.36 1.99
C MET A 1 -12.22 -18.34 1.85
N VAL A 2 -11.22 -18.04 1.01
CA VAL A 2 -10.03 -18.87 0.84
C VAL A 2 -8.83 -17.99 1.11
N ASN A 3 -7.96 -18.44 2.02
CA ASN A 3 -6.65 -17.82 2.26
C ASN A 3 -5.59 -18.76 1.72
N PHE A 4 -4.50 -18.22 1.19
CA PHE A 4 -3.40 -18.99 0.65
C PHE A 4 -2.06 -18.34 1.02
N GLN A 5 -1.03 -19.17 1.09
CA GLN A 5 0.34 -18.74 1.38
C GLN A 5 1.13 -18.60 0.09
N TYR A 6 2.11 -17.70 0.09
CA TYR A 6 3.08 -17.52 -0.99
C TYR A 6 4.47 -17.29 -0.38
N ARG A 7 5.52 -17.50 -1.18
CA ARG A 7 6.90 -17.26 -0.72
C ARG A 7 7.12 -15.77 -0.41
N LEU A 8 7.82 -15.51 0.70
CA LEU A 8 8.10 -14.17 1.22
C LEU A 8 9.60 -13.85 1.14
N ALA A 9 9.96 -12.58 1.34
CA ALA A 9 11.33 -12.09 1.40
C ALA A 9 12.19 -12.54 0.19
N HIS A 10 13.48 -12.78 0.36
CA HIS A 10 14.37 -13.27 -0.71
C HIS A 10 13.88 -14.61 -1.30
N PHE A 11 13.17 -15.47 -0.56
CA PHE A 11 12.63 -16.70 -1.14
C PHE A 11 11.55 -16.43 -2.20
N GLY A 12 10.82 -15.31 -2.06
CA GLY A 12 9.78 -14.88 -2.98
C GLY A 12 10.27 -13.90 -4.05
N PHE A 13 11.30 -13.11 -3.76
CA PHE A 13 11.57 -11.89 -4.55
C PHE A 13 13.05 -11.67 -4.89
N PHE A 14 13.96 -12.59 -4.53
CA PHE A 14 15.37 -12.49 -4.95
C PHE A 14 15.48 -12.42 -6.47
N ALA A 15 16.18 -11.39 -6.97
CA ALA A 15 16.32 -11.14 -8.39
C ALA A 15 17.71 -10.65 -8.76
N THR A 16 18.11 -10.84 -10.02
CA THR A 16 19.41 -10.40 -10.56
C THR A 16 19.20 -9.47 -11.75
N PRO A 17 20.08 -8.48 -11.97
CA PRO A 17 19.92 -7.49 -13.05
C PRO A 17 19.85 -8.08 -14.46
N ASP A 18 20.45 -9.26 -14.67
CA ASP A 18 20.45 -9.99 -15.94
C ASP A 18 19.24 -10.93 -16.11
N HIS A 19 18.33 -10.94 -15.13
CA HIS A 19 17.15 -11.79 -15.10
C HIS A 19 17.45 -13.30 -15.22
N VAL A 20 18.65 -13.76 -14.84
CA VAL A 20 18.92 -15.21 -14.65
C VAL A 20 18.11 -15.75 -13.46
N ILE A 21 17.86 -14.88 -12.47
CA ILE A 21 16.88 -15.05 -11.41
C ILE A 21 15.91 -13.86 -11.51
N ASN A 22 14.67 -14.11 -11.94
CA ASN A 22 13.70 -13.05 -12.25
C ASN A 22 13.11 -12.32 -11.03
N GLY A 23 13.16 -12.94 -9.85
CA GLY A 23 12.30 -12.52 -8.73
C GLY A 23 10.86 -12.97 -8.93
N ASN A 24 9.93 -12.25 -8.31
CA ASN A 24 8.47 -12.42 -8.43
C ASN A 24 7.91 -13.83 -8.18
N PHE A 25 8.70 -14.72 -7.58
CA PHE A 25 8.28 -16.08 -7.26
C PHE A 25 7.07 -16.09 -6.33
N GLY A 26 7.00 -15.14 -5.40
CA GLY A 26 5.81 -14.93 -4.57
C GLY A 26 4.56 -14.65 -5.40
N HIS A 27 4.64 -13.79 -6.43
CA HIS A 27 3.52 -13.54 -7.33
C HIS A 27 3.14 -14.76 -8.17
N PHE A 28 4.12 -15.55 -8.63
CA PHE A 28 3.82 -16.81 -9.32
C PHE A 28 3.13 -17.84 -8.42
N ASP A 29 3.46 -17.88 -7.13
CA ASP A 29 2.73 -18.72 -6.16
C ASP A 29 1.27 -18.27 -6.03
N GLN A 30 1.03 -16.96 -5.96
CA GLN A 30 -0.32 -16.38 -5.89
C GLN A 30 -1.11 -16.68 -7.19
N LEU A 31 -0.47 -16.56 -8.36
CA LEU A 31 -1.09 -16.91 -9.65
C LEU A 31 -1.46 -18.38 -9.71
N GLN A 32 -0.56 -19.27 -9.26
CA GLN A 32 -0.82 -20.70 -9.17
C GLN A 32 -1.96 -21.01 -8.18
N ALA A 33 -2.04 -20.31 -7.05
CA ALA A 33 -3.13 -20.45 -6.10
C ALA A 33 -4.47 -20.03 -6.73
N LEU A 34 -4.53 -18.93 -7.48
CA LEU A 34 -5.74 -18.50 -8.20
C LEU A 34 -6.17 -19.52 -9.25
N GLN A 35 -5.23 -20.08 -10.01
CA GLN A 35 -5.51 -21.15 -10.98
C GLN A 35 -6.07 -22.41 -10.28
N PHE A 36 -5.48 -22.79 -9.15
CA PHE A 36 -5.97 -23.90 -8.34
C PHE A 36 -7.38 -23.63 -7.80
N ILE A 37 -7.63 -22.45 -7.25
CA ILE A 37 -8.95 -22.06 -6.73
C ILE A 37 -9.97 -22.11 -7.86
N LYS A 38 -9.73 -21.44 -8.99
CA LYS A 38 -10.65 -21.46 -10.13
C LYS A 38 -10.98 -22.88 -10.59
N LYS A 39 -9.99 -23.77 -10.64
CA LYS A 39 -10.19 -25.16 -11.07
C LYS A 39 -11.01 -25.99 -10.08
N ASN A 40 -10.90 -25.73 -8.78
CA ASN A 40 -11.40 -26.64 -7.74
C ASN A 40 -12.53 -26.08 -6.88
N ILE A 41 -12.77 -24.76 -6.85
CA ILE A 41 -13.66 -24.13 -5.87
C ILE A 41 -15.12 -24.59 -6.00
N GLN A 42 -15.53 -25.05 -7.18
CA GLN A 42 -16.86 -25.62 -7.40
C GLN A 42 -17.13 -26.86 -6.53
N ALA A 43 -16.10 -27.68 -6.25
CA ALA A 43 -16.24 -28.85 -5.37
C ALA A 43 -16.54 -28.46 -3.91
N PHE A 44 -16.25 -27.21 -3.53
CA PHE A 44 -16.52 -26.64 -2.22
C PHE A 44 -17.80 -25.79 -2.21
N GLY A 45 -18.59 -25.83 -3.29
CA GLY A 45 -19.82 -25.05 -3.46
C GLY A 45 -19.60 -23.59 -3.86
N GLY A 46 -18.38 -23.19 -4.21
CA GLY A 46 -18.09 -21.86 -4.75
C GLY A 46 -18.35 -21.76 -6.25
N ASP A 47 -18.34 -20.52 -6.75
CA ASP A 47 -18.60 -20.22 -8.15
C ASP A 47 -17.29 -19.77 -8.83
N PRO A 48 -16.69 -20.57 -9.73
CA PRO A 48 -15.42 -20.24 -10.39
C PRO A 48 -15.54 -19.10 -11.43
N SER A 49 -16.75 -18.60 -11.67
CA SER A 49 -17.04 -17.42 -12.49
C SER A 49 -17.25 -16.14 -11.68
N ARG A 50 -17.24 -16.23 -10.34
CA ARG A 50 -17.42 -15.10 -9.42
C ARG A 50 -16.38 -15.13 -8.30
N ILE A 51 -15.12 -15.02 -8.72
CA ILE A 51 -13.98 -14.90 -7.81
C ILE A 51 -13.65 -13.41 -7.64
N THR A 52 -13.69 -12.95 -6.39
CA THR A 52 -13.18 -11.63 -5.98
C THR A 52 -11.88 -11.85 -5.21
N VAL A 53 -10.82 -11.13 -5.58
CA VAL A 53 -9.56 -11.16 -4.84
C VAL A 53 -9.49 -9.92 -3.95
N VAL A 54 -9.12 -10.13 -2.69
CA VAL A 54 -8.98 -9.06 -1.68
C VAL A 54 -7.54 -9.03 -1.24
N GLY A 55 -6.89 -7.88 -1.37
CA GLY A 55 -5.54 -7.63 -0.91
C GLY A 55 -5.54 -6.50 0.12
N HIS A 56 -4.71 -6.64 1.16
CA HIS A 56 -4.43 -5.58 2.12
C HIS A 56 -2.93 -5.27 2.13
N SER A 57 -2.55 -4.00 2.16
CA SER A 57 -1.14 -3.58 2.26
C SER A 57 -0.29 -4.22 1.15
N ALA A 58 0.79 -4.93 1.48
CA ALA A 58 1.58 -5.72 0.51
C ALA A 58 0.76 -6.73 -0.30
N GLY A 59 -0.37 -7.22 0.24
CA GLY A 59 -1.34 -8.04 -0.50
C GLY A 59 -2.13 -7.24 -1.55
N ALA A 60 -2.42 -5.95 -1.29
CA ALA A 60 -3.03 -5.06 -2.28
C ALA A 60 -2.04 -4.68 -3.38
N LEU A 61 -0.75 -4.50 -3.04
CA LEU A 61 0.34 -4.38 -4.02
C LEU A 61 0.40 -5.62 -4.91
N SER A 62 0.39 -6.80 -4.29
CA SER A 62 0.39 -8.08 -4.99
C SER A 62 -0.82 -8.21 -5.92
N LEU A 63 -2.02 -7.83 -5.45
CA LEU A 63 -3.22 -7.84 -6.28
C LEU A 63 -3.09 -6.87 -7.46
N HIS A 64 -2.55 -5.67 -7.24
CA HIS A 64 -2.32 -4.72 -8.32
C HIS A 64 -1.32 -5.29 -9.35
N THR A 65 -0.20 -5.86 -8.90
CA THR A 65 0.73 -6.58 -9.78
C THR A 65 0.04 -7.68 -10.60
N LEU A 66 -0.77 -8.52 -9.95
CA LEU A 66 -1.47 -9.60 -10.63
C LEU A 66 -2.55 -9.08 -11.59
N SER A 67 -3.27 -8.00 -11.27
CA SER A 67 -4.30 -7.47 -12.15
C SER A 67 -3.76 -6.82 -13.41
N LEU A 68 -2.50 -6.36 -13.36
CA LEU A 68 -1.75 -5.80 -14.49
C LEU A 68 -1.00 -6.84 -15.33
N SER A 69 -0.57 -7.95 -14.72
CA SER A 69 0.27 -8.95 -15.40
C SER A 69 -0.42 -9.58 -16.62
N PRO A 70 0.25 -9.65 -17.79
CA PRO A 70 -0.24 -10.39 -18.96
C PRO A 70 -0.41 -11.90 -18.71
N LYS A 71 0.24 -12.46 -17.68
CA LYS A 71 0.10 -13.86 -17.27
C LYS A 71 -1.23 -14.12 -16.55
N THR A 72 -1.86 -13.07 -16.02
CA THR A 72 -3.16 -13.18 -15.35
C THR A 72 -4.29 -13.14 -16.36
N LYS A 73 -4.80 -14.31 -16.72
CA LYS A 73 -5.94 -14.42 -17.63
C LYS A 73 -7.18 -13.75 -17.04
N ALA A 74 -7.98 -13.12 -17.91
CA ALA A 74 -9.20 -12.39 -17.53
C ALA A 74 -10.19 -13.24 -16.72
N ASP A 75 -10.19 -14.56 -16.92
CA ASP A 75 -11.11 -15.48 -16.25
C ASP A 75 -10.65 -15.89 -14.83
N LEU A 76 -9.42 -15.61 -14.39
CA LEU A 76 -8.93 -16.03 -13.07
C LEU A 76 -9.70 -15.41 -11.90
N PHE A 77 -10.10 -14.15 -12.03
CA PHE A 77 -10.97 -13.45 -11.10
C PHE A 77 -11.67 -12.27 -11.78
N GLN A 78 -12.81 -11.87 -11.24
CA GLN A 78 -13.74 -10.92 -11.85
C GLN A 78 -13.72 -9.55 -11.16
N GLN A 79 -13.25 -9.51 -9.91
CA GLN A 79 -13.33 -8.31 -9.08
C GLN A 79 -12.12 -8.17 -8.17
N GLU A 80 -11.79 -6.93 -7.84
CA GLU A 80 -10.60 -6.56 -7.09
C GLU A 80 -10.99 -5.72 -5.87
N VAL A 81 -10.43 -6.03 -4.71
CA VAL A 81 -10.54 -5.19 -3.50
C VAL A 81 -9.14 -4.85 -3.02
N HIS A 82 -8.74 -3.60 -3.19
CA HIS A 82 -7.44 -3.08 -2.78
C HIS A 82 -7.60 -2.27 -1.50
N ILE A 83 -7.10 -2.79 -0.39
CA ILE A 83 -7.14 -2.09 0.90
C ILE A 83 -5.74 -1.63 1.26
N ALA A 84 -5.55 -0.32 1.43
CA ALA A 84 -4.31 0.27 1.93
C ALA A 84 -3.04 -0.08 1.12
N GLY A 85 -3.12 -0.19 -0.21
CA GLY A 85 -1.93 -0.42 -1.04
C GLY A 85 -2.15 -0.33 -2.54
N SER A 86 -1.13 0.18 -3.25
CA SER A 86 -1.06 0.32 -4.71
C SER A 86 0.38 0.23 -5.22
N ASN A 87 0.60 -0.23 -6.46
CA ASN A 87 1.89 -0.13 -7.13
C ASN A 87 2.37 1.33 -7.38
N TYR A 88 1.55 2.32 -7.07
CA TYR A 88 1.92 3.74 -7.03
C TYR A 88 2.55 4.17 -5.69
N CYS A 89 2.56 3.31 -4.67
CA CYS A 89 3.27 3.58 -3.42
C CYS A 89 4.78 3.58 -3.66
N GLN A 90 5.53 4.47 -3.00
CA GLN A 90 6.99 4.62 -3.15
C GLN A 90 7.77 3.30 -3.02
N PHE A 91 7.27 2.41 -2.18
CA PHE A 91 7.93 1.17 -1.78
C PHE A 91 7.47 -0.06 -2.57
N ALA A 92 6.54 0.10 -3.51
CA ALA A 92 5.92 -1.04 -4.17
C ALA A 92 6.79 -1.69 -5.25
N ILE A 93 7.60 -0.89 -5.95
CA ILE A 93 8.44 -1.33 -7.08
C ILE A 93 9.76 -0.58 -7.02
N ASP A 94 10.85 -1.31 -6.76
CA ASP A 94 12.23 -0.79 -6.83
C ASP A 94 13.18 -1.94 -7.21
N SER A 95 13.19 -2.29 -8.51
CA SER A 95 13.99 -3.39 -9.03
C SER A 95 15.48 -3.24 -8.70
N GLN A 96 16.02 -2.01 -8.79
CA GLN A 96 17.43 -1.76 -8.53
C GLN A 96 17.78 -2.01 -7.05
N PHE A 97 16.92 -1.59 -6.14
CA PHE A 97 17.11 -1.90 -4.73
C PHE A 97 17.05 -3.40 -4.46
N VAL A 98 16.08 -4.12 -5.05
CA VAL A 98 15.98 -5.58 -4.92
C VAL A 98 17.23 -6.28 -5.47
N PHE A 99 17.79 -5.82 -6.59
CA PHE A 99 19.03 -6.38 -7.15
C PHE A 99 20.23 -6.15 -6.23
N ASN A 100 20.41 -4.93 -5.75
CA ASN A 100 21.49 -4.59 -4.82
C ASN A 100 21.38 -5.40 -3.52
N HIS A 101 20.16 -5.55 -3.02
CA HIS A 101 19.90 -6.30 -1.79
C HIS A 101 20.07 -7.81 -1.99
N SER A 102 19.68 -8.35 -3.15
CA SER A 102 19.95 -9.73 -3.57
C SER A 102 21.45 -10.04 -3.60
N GLU A 103 22.26 -9.11 -4.10
CA GLU A 103 23.72 -9.28 -4.12
C GLU A 103 24.33 -9.37 -2.71
N LEU A 104 23.80 -8.61 -1.76
CA LEU A 104 24.27 -8.63 -0.38
C LEU A 104 23.94 -9.94 0.33
N ILE A 105 22.72 -10.47 0.13
CA ILE A 105 22.36 -11.81 0.59
C ILE A 105 23.27 -12.87 -0.03
N ALA A 106 23.52 -12.79 -1.34
CA ALA A 106 24.39 -13.73 -2.03
C ALA A 106 25.82 -13.70 -1.46
N ASN A 107 26.36 -12.52 -1.17
CA ASN A 107 27.67 -12.36 -0.55
C ASN A 107 27.71 -12.95 0.87
N ALA A 108 26.69 -12.68 1.70
CA ALA A 108 26.62 -13.16 3.08
C ALA A 108 26.64 -14.69 3.19
N VAL A 109 26.07 -15.39 2.21
CA VAL A 109 26.05 -16.87 2.17
C VAL A 109 27.19 -17.48 1.34
N GLY A 110 28.13 -16.67 0.85
CA GLY A 110 29.31 -17.12 0.10
C GLY A 110 29.05 -17.44 -1.39
N CYS A 111 27.97 -16.92 -1.98
CA CYS A 111 27.60 -17.12 -3.39
C CYS A 111 27.79 -15.88 -4.29
N GLY A 112 28.23 -14.73 -3.77
CA GLY A 112 28.28 -13.46 -4.53
C GLY A 112 29.36 -13.38 -5.62
N GLN A 113 30.50 -14.06 -5.46
CA GLN A 113 31.68 -13.98 -6.34
C GLN A 113 31.54 -14.73 -7.69
N SER A 114 30.40 -15.35 -7.94
CA SER A 114 30.20 -16.22 -9.11
C SER A 114 29.36 -15.54 -10.19
N ASP A 115 29.51 -15.96 -11.45
CA ASP A 115 28.59 -15.54 -12.51
C ASP A 115 27.15 -15.88 -12.12
N THR A 116 26.15 -15.19 -12.67
CA THR A 116 24.78 -15.31 -12.16
C THR A 116 24.19 -16.72 -12.29
N LYS A 117 24.63 -17.53 -13.27
CA LYS A 117 24.19 -18.93 -13.42
C LYS A 117 24.81 -19.79 -12.34
N GLU A 118 26.11 -19.64 -12.08
CA GLU A 118 26.79 -20.30 -10.96
C GLU A 118 26.24 -19.85 -9.61
N LYS A 119 25.95 -18.56 -9.44
CA LYS A 119 25.30 -17.98 -8.26
C LYS A 119 23.98 -18.66 -7.97
N LYS A 120 23.12 -18.80 -8.99
CA LYS A 120 21.85 -19.53 -8.88
C LYS A 120 22.06 -20.98 -8.45
N LEU A 121 23.08 -21.66 -8.96
CA LEU A 121 23.41 -23.04 -8.57
C LEU A 121 23.97 -23.12 -7.14
N CYS A 122 24.77 -22.14 -6.72
CA CYS A 122 25.29 -22.00 -5.37
C CYS A 122 24.16 -21.80 -4.36
N LEU A 123 23.31 -20.79 -4.59
CA LEU A 123 22.19 -20.44 -3.70
C LEU A 123 21.23 -21.62 -3.49
N LYS A 124 20.98 -22.43 -4.52
CA LYS A 124 20.15 -23.65 -4.41
C LYS A 124 20.72 -24.75 -3.50
N LYS A 125 22.02 -24.71 -3.19
CA LYS A 125 22.69 -25.67 -2.29
C LYS A 125 22.80 -25.17 -0.86
N ILE A 126 22.55 -23.88 -0.63
CA ILE A 126 22.61 -23.28 0.70
C ILE A 126 21.39 -23.74 1.50
N ASP A 127 21.62 -24.17 2.75
CA ASP A 127 20.55 -24.49 3.69
C ASP A 127 19.69 -23.25 3.93
N TYR A 128 18.37 -23.37 3.78
CA TYR A 128 17.43 -22.26 3.91
C TYR A 128 17.52 -21.55 5.28
N LYS A 129 17.99 -22.22 6.33
CA LYS A 129 18.19 -21.59 7.65
C LYS A 129 19.30 -20.54 7.63
N LYS A 130 20.29 -20.68 6.73
CA LYS A 130 21.33 -19.64 6.53
C LYS A 130 20.79 -18.40 5.83
N PHE A 131 19.64 -18.52 5.18
CA PHE A 131 18.90 -17.41 4.59
C PHE A 131 17.88 -16.80 5.57
N TRP A 132 17.57 -17.47 6.69
CA TRP A 132 16.50 -17.07 7.59
C TRP A 132 16.79 -15.74 8.29
N ASP A 133 18.03 -15.53 8.72
CA ASP A 133 18.47 -14.29 9.32
C ASP A 133 18.90 -13.33 8.20
N ASP A 134 18.10 -12.31 7.94
CA ASP A 134 18.50 -11.22 7.05
C ASP A 134 19.68 -10.48 7.71
N PRO A 135 20.88 -10.48 7.12
CA PRO A 135 22.08 -9.90 7.72
C PRO A 135 22.04 -8.36 7.80
N PHE A 136 20.94 -7.72 7.38
CA PHE A 136 20.88 -6.26 7.33
C PHE A 136 20.64 -5.57 8.67
N PRO A 137 21.37 -4.48 8.96
CA PRO A 137 21.09 -3.62 10.10
C PRO A 137 19.76 -2.86 9.95
N ASN A 138 19.11 -2.60 11.08
CA ASN A 138 17.84 -1.87 11.25
C ASN A 138 17.80 -0.42 10.71
N GLU A 139 18.80 0.04 9.96
CA GLU A 139 19.02 1.46 9.59
C GLU A 139 18.71 1.81 8.13
N SER A 140 18.17 0.89 7.32
CA SER A 140 17.79 1.22 5.94
C SER A 140 16.66 2.25 5.89
N LYS A 141 16.77 3.18 4.94
CA LYS A 141 15.72 4.16 4.58
C LYS A 141 14.61 3.57 3.71
N HIS A 142 14.75 2.31 3.27
CA HIS A 142 13.77 1.66 2.39
C HIS A 142 12.66 0.98 3.20
N PHE A 143 11.42 1.20 2.77
CA PHE A 143 10.23 0.67 3.44
C PHE A 143 9.90 -0.78 3.03
N LEU A 144 10.22 -1.27 1.83
CA LEU A 144 10.17 -2.71 1.54
C LEU A 144 11.50 -3.16 0.96
N TYR A 145 12.12 -4.16 1.61
CA TYR A 145 13.35 -4.81 1.12
C TYR A 145 13.12 -5.75 -0.05
N TRP A 146 11.95 -6.36 -0.05
CA TRP A 146 11.55 -7.36 -1.03
C TRP A 146 10.23 -6.92 -1.62
N SER A 147 10.28 -6.44 -2.86
CA SER A 147 9.15 -5.87 -3.58
C SER A 147 9.05 -6.47 -4.98
N THR A 148 8.04 -6.05 -5.73
CA THR A 148 7.83 -6.45 -7.13
C THR A 148 9.02 -6.00 -7.98
N VAL A 149 9.52 -6.88 -8.85
CA VAL A 149 10.56 -6.56 -9.84
C VAL A 149 9.91 -6.47 -11.21
N LEU A 150 10.14 -5.38 -11.94
CA LEU A 150 9.76 -5.32 -13.36
C LEU A 150 10.68 -6.27 -14.14
N ASP A 151 10.12 -7.37 -14.65
CA ASP A 151 10.84 -8.46 -15.30
C ASP A 151 10.31 -8.72 -16.72
N ASN A 152 11.00 -9.60 -17.44
CA ASN A 152 10.62 -9.99 -18.80
C ASN A 152 9.66 -11.19 -18.85
N ASP A 153 9.07 -11.60 -17.72
CA ASP A 153 8.19 -12.78 -17.65
C ASP A 153 6.82 -12.45 -17.07
N LEU A 154 6.74 -11.99 -15.82
CA LEU A 154 5.46 -11.56 -15.23
C LEU A 154 4.90 -10.31 -15.93
N PHE A 155 5.77 -9.43 -16.43
CA PHE A 155 5.38 -8.13 -17.01
C PHE A 155 5.70 -7.97 -18.51
N ASP A 156 6.23 -8.99 -19.17
CA ASP A 156 6.67 -8.92 -20.57
C ASP A 156 7.63 -7.73 -20.86
N GLY A 157 8.40 -7.28 -19.85
CA GLY A 157 9.34 -6.16 -19.97
C GLY A 157 8.68 -4.77 -20.06
N LYS A 158 7.39 -4.65 -19.70
CA LYS A 158 6.63 -3.40 -19.79
C LYS A 158 6.56 -2.66 -18.46
N GLU A 159 6.42 -1.34 -18.56
CA GLU A 159 6.18 -0.47 -17.42
C GLU A 159 4.73 -0.55 -16.93
N ILE A 160 4.49 -0.15 -15.68
CA ILE A 160 3.18 -0.21 -15.03
C ILE A 160 2.09 0.54 -15.81
N ASP A 161 2.40 1.73 -16.34
CA ASP A 161 1.41 2.52 -17.07
C ASP A 161 0.94 1.81 -18.36
N GLU A 162 1.87 1.16 -19.09
CA GLU A 162 1.55 0.37 -20.30
C GLU A 162 0.69 -0.85 -19.97
N LEU A 163 1.05 -1.55 -18.90
CA LEU A 163 0.31 -2.71 -18.41
C LEU A 163 -1.10 -2.32 -17.98
N GLN A 164 -1.26 -1.18 -17.30
CA GLN A 164 -2.57 -0.70 -16.85
C GLN A 164 -3.49 -0.33 -18.01
N LYS A 165 -2.93 0.29 -19.06
CA LYS A 165 -3.66 0.56 -20.31
C LYS A 165 -4.20 -0.74 -20.94
N ALA A 166 -3.44 -1.83 -20.88
CA ALA A 166 -3.81 -3.13 -21.46
C ALA A 166 -4.61 -4.06 -20.53
N ALA A 167 -4.61 -3.83 -19.21
CA ALA A 167 -5.19 -4.71 -18.20
C ALA A 167 -6.70 -4.96 -18.38
N GLU A 168 -7.25 -6.00 -17.76
CA GLU A 168 -8.69 -6.28 -17.82
C GLU A 168 -9.49 -5.27 -16.98
N LYS A 169 -10.63 -4.80 -17.49
CA LYS A 169 -11.39 -3.66 -16.92
C LYS A 169 -12.40 -4.17 -15.89
N ARG A 170 -11.88 -4.60 -14.73
CA ARG A 170 -12.68 -5.17 -13.63
C ARG A 170 -13.37 -4.11 -12.78
N ASN A 171 -14.33 -4.56 -11.97
CA ASN A 171 -14.88 -3.76 -10.89
C ASN A 171 -13.88 -3.73 -9.73
N ILE A 172 -13.60 -2.54 -9.20
CA ILE A 172 -12.58 -2.33 -8.18
C ILE A 172 -13.19 -1.61 -6.97
N LEU A 173 -12.93 -2.13 -5.78
CA LEU A 173 -13.23 -1.48 -4.51
C LEU A 173 -11.91 -1.13 -3.80
N TYR A 174 -11.68 0.15 -3.58
CA TYR A 174 -10.58 0.68 -2.80
C TYR A 174 -11.00 0.85 -1.34
N GLY A 175 -10.08 0.60 -0.42
CA GLY A 175 -10.30 0.74 1.01
C GLY A 175 -9.11 1.38 1.70
N ILE A 176 -9.37 2.22 2.71
CA ILE A 176 -8.34 2.74 3.62
C ILE A 176 -8.89 2.87 5.05
N ASP A 177 -8.03 2.77 6.04
CA ASP A 177 -8.27 3.33 7.37
C ASP A 177 -8.02 4.86 7.35
N ALA A 178 -8.79 5.64 8.11
CA ALA A 178 -8.69 7.11 8.02
C ALA A 178 -7.31 7.68 8.45
N GLY A 179 -6.53 6.91 9.22
CA GLY A 179 -5.19 7.25 9.67
C GLY A 179 -4.13 6.18 9.34
N GLU A 180 -4.10 5.63 8.12
CA GLU A 180 -3.11 4.62 7.67
C GLU A 180 -1.69 4.84 8.23
N GLY A 181 -1.19 6.08 8.19
CA GLY A 181 0.16 6.44 8.64
C GLY A 181 0.45 6.17 10.12
N LEU A 182 -0.58 5.98 10.95
CA LEU A 182 -0.49 5.90 12.41
C LEU A 182 0.48 4.83 12.89
N LEU A 183 0.51 3.67 12.20
CA LEU A 183 1.38 2.56 12.57
C LEU A 183 2.85 2.98 12.61
N TRP A 184 3.26 3.81 11.66
CA TRP A 184 4.64 4.28 11.51
C TRP A 184 4.90 5.57 12.28
N THR A 185 3.90 6.45 12.40
CA THR A 185 4.01 7.65 13.23
C THR A 185 4.27 7.32 14.70
N LEU A 186 3.73 6.20 15.19
CA LEU A 186 3.99 5.70 16.55
C LEU A 186 5.44 5.21 16.78
N TYR A 187 6.28 5.07 15.73
CA TYR A 187 7.70 4.73 15.83
C TYR A 187 8.59 5.90 15.37
N THR A 188 8.48 7.04 16.06
CA THR A 188 9.15 8.30 15.71
C THR A 188 10.67 8.21 15.54
N ASP A 189 11.33 7.25 16.20
CA ASP A 189 12.80 7.19 16.29
C ASP A 189 13.44 6.40 15.14
N ASN A 190 12.67 5.61 14.39
CA ASN A 190 13.15 4.91 13.20
C ASN A 190 12.10 4.98 12.08
N PRO A 191 12.33 5.79 11.02
CA PRO A 191 11.43 5.79 9.87
C PRO A 191 11.48 4.47 9.07
N GLY A 192 12.49 3.61 9.37
CA GLY A 192 12.64 2.25 8.88
C GLY A 192 12.02 1.20 9.82
N ILE A 193 11.43 0.19 9.20
CA ILE A 193 10.53 -0.78 9.80
C ILE A 193 11.20 -1.66 10.85
N ASN A 194 10.71 -1.54 12.08
CA ASN A 194 10.64 -2.68 12.98
C ASN A 194 9.42 -2.64 13.91
N VAL A 195 8.27 -2.27 13.34
CA VAL A 195 6.97 -2.12 14.04
C VAL A 195 6.55 -3.45 14.69
N PHE A 196 6.75 -4.57 14.00
CA PHE A 196 6.29 -5.88 14.46
C PHE A 196 7.20 -6.57 15.49
N SER A 197 8.40 -6.05 15.77
CA SER A 197 9.30 -6.65 16.78
C SER A 197 8.98 -6.23 18.22
N LYS A 198 8.24 -5.13 18.42
CA LYS A 198 7.77 -4.75 19.75
C LYS A 198 6.39 -5.37 19.98
N SER A 199 6.39 -6.64 20.38
CA SER A 199 5.22 -7.43 20.79
C SER A 199 4.51 -6.94 22.07
N ARG A 200 4.62 -5.66 22.40
CA ARG A 200 3.94 -5.01 23.53
C ARG A 200 3.29 -3.77 22.96
N GLY A 201 1.97 -3.77 22.90
CA GLY A 201 1.15 -2.73 22.27
C GLY A 201 1.59 -1.30 22.59
N PHE A 202 1.16 -0.38 21.74
CA PHE A 202 1.56 1.01 21.79
C PHE A 202 1.24 1.67 23.13
N LYS A 203 2.12 2.59 23.56
CA LYS A 203 1.90 3.36 24.77
C LYS A 203 1.50 4.80 24.44
N PRO A 204 0.64 5.44 25.25
CA PRO A 204 0.22 6.82 25.01
C PRO A 204 1.35 7.85 24.91
N ASP A 205 2.48 7.64 25.60
CA ASP A 205 3.64 8.55 25.61
C ASP A 205 4.44 8.57 24.29
N GLU A 206 4.26 7.58 23.42
CA GLU A 206 4.86 7.59 22.08
C GLU A 206 4.31 8.76 21.23
N ARG A 207 3.04 9.15 21.45
CA ARG A 207 2.41 10.26 20.73
C ARG A 207 3.06 11.61 21.03
N SER A 208 3.50 11.80 22.28
CA SER A 208 4.17 13.03 22.70
C SER A 208 5.56 13.25 22.09
N LYS A 209 6.13 12.24 21.42
CA LYS A 209 7.48 12.32 20.82
C LYS A 209 7.49 12.97 19.44
N ALA A 210 6.34 13.09 18.78
CA ALA A 210 6.28 13.69 17.46
C ALA A 210 6.59 15.21 17.53
N THR A 211 7.47 15.66 16.66
CA THR A 211 7.86 17.07 16.55
C THR A 211 7.82 17.53 15.10
N ALA A 212 7.88 18.84 14.86
CA ALA A 212 8.08 19.38 13.52
C ALA A 212 9.32 18.77 12.84
N GLU A 213 10.42 18.55 13.56
CA GLU A 213 11.64 17.98 13.00
C GLU A 213 11.46 16.50 12.63
N SER A 214 10.65 15.74 13.37
CA SER A 214 10.28 14.36 13.00
C SER A 214 9.59 14.32 11.63
N ILE A 215 8.67 15.26 11.37
CA ILE A 215 7.97 15.39 10.08
C ILE A 215 8.96 15.79 8.98
N LYS A 216 9.83 16.79 9.22
CA LYS A 216 10.85 17.21 8.24
C LYS A 216 11.79 16.06 7.89
N LYS A 217 12.27 15.30 8.87
CA LYS A 217 13.13 14.12 8.66
C LYS A 217 12.44 13.09 7.76
N PHE A 218 11.15 12.82 7.98
CA PHE A 218 10.36 11.94 7.12
C PHE A 218 10.25 12.48 5.69
N LEU A 219 9.86 13.74 5.50
CA LEU A 219 9.73 14.34 4.17
C LEU A 219 11.06 14.36 3.40
N ARG A 220 12.18 14.68 4.07
CA ARG A 220 13.53 14.58 3.48
C ARG A 220 13.86 13.15 3.06
N MET A 221 13.46 12.15 3.83
CA MET A 221 13.66 10.74 3.47
C MET A 221 12.89 10.39 2.19
N ILE A 222 11.62 10.78 2.09
CA ILE A 222 10.79 10.54 0.90
C ILE A 222 11.43 11.15 -0.35
N MET A 223 11.99 12.36 -0.24
CA MET A 223 12.64 13.07 -1.35
C MET A 223 14.12 12.71 -1.56
N SER A 224 14.72 11.83 -0.75
CA SER A 224 16.19 11.64 -0.74
C SER A 224 16.75 10.84 -1.92
N ASN A 225 15.90 10.14 -2.67
CA ASN A 225 16.33 9.16 -3.67
C ASN A 225 16.37 9.76 -5.10
N THR A 226 16.68 11.06 -5.23
CA THR A 226 16.69 11.76 -6.53
C THR A 226 17.81 12.80 -6.61
N THR A 227 18.29 13.04 -7.83
CA THR A 227 19.24 14.12 -8.14
C THR A 227 18.58 15.49 -8.20
N ILE A 228 17.25 15.55 -8.23
CA ILE A 228 16.45 16.79 -8.36
C ILE A 228 16.32 17.48 -7.00
N PHE A 229 16.08 16.70 -5.94
CA PHE A 229 15.85 17.22 -4.60
C PHE A 229 17.15 17.53 -3.86
N THR A 230 17.85 18.58 -4.30
CA THR A 230 18.93 19.18 -3.50
C THR A 230 18.42 19.62 -2.13
N PRO A 231 19.27 19.74 -1.08
CA PRO A 231 18.82 20.18 0.24
C PRO A 231 17.99 21.47 0.22
N LYS A 232 18.33 22.41 -0.66
CA LYS A 232 17.56 23.65 -0.83
C LYS A 232 16.15 23.39 -1.35
N ILE A 233 16.02 22.57 -2.40
CA ILE A 233 14.73 22.23 -3.01
C ILE A 233 13.87 21.40 -2.03
N GLN A 234 14.50 20.53 -1.23
CA GLN A 234 13.81 19.80 -0.17
C GLN A 234 13.18 20.75 0.85
N GLU A 235 13.91 21.75 1.33
CA GLU A 235 13.36 22.73 2.27
C GLU A 235 12.21 23.55 1.65
N GLU A 236 12.36 24.00 0.39
CA GLU A 236 11.28 24.71 -0.33
C GLU A 236 10.01 23.85 -0.48
N ALA A 237 10.16 22.56 -0.79
CA ALA A 237 9.04 21.63 -0.87
C ALA A 237 8.41 21.38 0.51
N ILE A 238 9.23 21.22 1.55
CA ILE A 238 8.78 21.05 2.93
C ILE A 238 7.99 22.26 3.40
N GLU A 239 8.41 23.49 3.09
CA GLU A 239 7.68 24.70 3.44
C GLU A 239 6.29 24.73 2.79
N LYS A 240 6.17 24.34 1.52
CA LYS A 240 4.88 24.22 0.83
C LYS A 240 3.98 23.18 1.48
N ILE A 241 4.53 22.01 1.85
CA ILE A 241 3.80 20.95 2.56
C ILE A 241 3.35 21.45 3.94
N PHE A 242 4.24 22.07 4.70
CA PHE A 242 3.93 22.62 6.02
C PHE A 242 2.84 23.70 5.95
N GLY A 243 2.87 24.54 4.92
CA GLY A 243 1.82 25.53 4.66
C GLY A 243 0.48 24.88 4.34
N PHE A 244 0.46 23.85 3.49
CA PHE A 244 -0.78 23.15 3.12
C PHE A 244 -1.44 22.43 4.30
N TYR A 245 -0.65 21.70 5.11
CA TYR A 245 -1.16 20.98 6.29
C TYR A 245 -1.32 21.86 7.55
N ASN A 246 -1.00 23.15 7.44
CA ASN A 246 -1.06 24.14 8.50
C ASN A 246 -0.28 23.72 9.76
N ILE A 247 1.00 23.36 9.58
CA ILE A 247 1.92 22.87 10.64
C ILE A 247 2.66 24.04 11.34
N GLY A 248 2.50 25.28 10.85
CA GLY A 248 3.30 26.45 11.26
C GLY A 248 3.20 26.83 12.75
N ASP A 249 4.23 27.54 13.24
CA ASP A 249 4.39 28.03 14.63
C ASP A 249 3.23 28.94 15.06
N GLN A 250 2.18 28.35 15.63
CA GLN A 250 1.25 29.07 16.49
C GLN A 250 1.59 28.73 17.94
N HIS A 251 1.85 29.79 18.71
CA HIS A 251 2.01 29.84 20.16
C HIS A 251 1.23 28.77 20.94
N LEU A 252 1.74 27.56 21.06
CA LEU A 252 1.24 26.54 21.97
C LEU A 252 2.38 25.55 22.18
N ALA A 253 3.28 25.89 23.10
CA ALA A 253 4.23 24.97 23.71
C ALA A 253 3.53 23.83 24.52
N GLU A 254 2.29 23.45 24.16
CA GLU A 254 1.42 22.60 24.99
C GLU A 254 0.58 21.56 24.22
N ASN A 255 0.65 21.44 22.89
CA ASN A 255 -0.06 20.35 22.21
C ASN A 255 0.85 19.46 21.37
N GLN A 256 1.70 18.66 22.03
CA GLN A 256 2.51 17.61 21.38
C GLN A 256 1.66 16.66 20.51
N LEU A 257 0.36 16.54 20.77
CA LEU A 257 -0.55 15.76 19.95
C LEU A 257 -0.81 16.40 18.57
N HIS A 258 -0.68 17.72 18.43
CA HIS A 258 -0.84 18.40 17.13
C HIS A 258 0.17 17.88 16.10
N TYR A 259 1.46 17.85 16.44
CA TYR A 259 2.49 17.32 15.54
C TYR A 259 2.27 15.84 15.24
N PHE A 260 1.83 15.05 16.22
CA PHE A 260 1.50 13.65 16.01
C PHE A 260 0.35 13.46 15.01
N GLU A 261 -0.73 14.22 15.17
CA GLU A 261 -1.89 14.19 14.28
C GLU A 261 -1.51 14.63 12.87
N LYS A 262 -0.76 15.73 12.73
CA LYS A 262 -0.27 16.21 11.43
C LYS A 262 0.72 15.26 10.79
N TYR A 263 1.60 14.66 11.57
CA TYR A 263 2.51 13.65 11.05
C TYR A 263 1.73 12.42 10.56
N THR A 264 0.73 11.95 11.31
CA THR A 264 -0.14 10.83 10.91
C THR A 264 -0.90 11.16 9.63
N GLU A 265 -1.45 12.36 9.51
CA GLU A 265 -2.18 12.83 8.33
C GLU A 265 -1.28 12.83 7.07
N ILE A 266 -0.10 13.45 7.15
CA ILE A 266 0.86 13.52 6.05
C ILE A 266 1.36 12.12 5.66
N TYR A 267 1.66 11.28 6.65
CA TYR A 267 2.11 9.91 6.39
C TYR A 267 1.00 9.10 5.70
N THR A 268 -0.25 9.22 6.17
CA THR A 268 -1.43 8.59 5.56
C THR A 268 -1.58 8.98 4.09
N ASP A 269 -1.37 10.26 3.77
CA ASP A 269 -1.44 10.75 2.41
C ASP A 269 -0.34 10.16 1.52
N ILE A 270 0.92 10.24 1.97
CA ILE A 270 2.08 9.78 1.20
C ILE A 270 2.06 8.25 1.02
N ALA A 271 1.73 7.50 2.07
CA ALA A 271 1.81 6.04 2.07
C ALA A 271 0.62 5.37 1.38
N SER A 272 -0.56 6.02 1.32
CA SER A 272 -1.79 5.35 0.88
C SER A 272 -2.73 6.23 0.05
N LYS A 273 -3.23 7.36 0.57
CA LYS A 273 -4.30 8.11 -0.12
C LYS A 273 -3.84 8.65 -1.49
N ILE A 274 -2.66 9.26 -1.57
CA ILE A 274 -2.19 9.84 -2.82
C ILE A 274 -1.80 8.77 -3.85
N PRO A 275 -1.06 7.70 -3.50
CA PRO A 275 -0.88 6.55 -4.39
C PRO A 275 -2.19 5.99 -4.96
N LEU A 276 -3.19 5.78 -4.11
CA LEU A 276 -4.48 5.23 -4.54
C LEU A 276 -5.24 6.18 -5.46
N THR A 277 -5.29 7.47 -5.15
CA THR A 277 -5.95 8.45 -6.02
C THR A 277 -5.25 8.60 -7.37
N LYS A 278 -3.91 8.46 -7.43
CA LYS A 278 -3.16 8.41 -8.70
C LYS A 278 -3.46 7.17 -9.52
N GLU A 279 -3.54 6.00 -8.87
CA GLU A 279 -3.99 4.77 -9.53
C GLU A 279 -5.39 4.93 -10.11
N ILE A 280 -6.32 5.45 -9.31
CA ILE A 280 -7.72 5.70 -9.71
C ILE A 280 -7.79 6.61 -10.94
N ASP A 281 -7.09 7.75 -10.92
CA ASP A 281 -7.03 8.69 -12.05
C ASP A 281 -6.55 7.99 -13.32
N ALA A 282 -5.43 7.27 -13.24
CA ALA A 282 -4.87 6.58 -14.39
C ALA A 282 -5.80 5.46 -14.90
N LYS A 283 -6.48 4.73 -14.00
CA LYS A 283 -7.48 3.71 -14.38
C LYS A 283 -8.73 4.34 -15.00
N LEU A 284 -9.19 5.51 -14.51
CA LEU A 284 -10.30 6.24 -15.14
C LEU A 284 -9.95 6.63 -16.58
N GLU A 285 -8.73 7.10 -16.82
CA GLU A 285 -8.23 7.46 -18.17
C GLU A 285 -8.19 6.26 -19.12
N TYR A 286 -7.88 5.06 -18.60
CA TYR A 286 -7.85 3.82 -19.38
C TYR A 286 -9.18 3.06 -19.42
N GLY A 287 -10.29 3.70 -19.02
CA GLY A 287 -11.64 3.19 -19.22
C GLY A 287 -12.16 2.26 -18.12
N PHE A 288 -11.54 2.22 -16.94
CA PHE A 288 -12.08 1.51 -15.77
C PHE A 288 -13.23 2.32 -15.16
N LYS A 289 -14.47 1.98 -15.54
CA LYS A 289 -15.67 2.75 -15.17
C LYS A 289 -16.26 2.43 -13.80
N ASN A 290 -15.96 1.25 -13.24
CA ASN A 290 -16.58 0.73 -12.03
C ASN A 290 -15.56 0.69 -10.90
N GLN A 291 -15.24 1.86 -10.37
CA GLN A 291 -14.33 2.06 -9.25
C GLN A 291 -15.12 2.65 -8.08
N TYR A 292 -14.90 2.12 -6.89
CA TYR A 292 -15.58 2.50 -5.66
C TYR A 292 -14.58 2.63 -4.54
N MET A 293 -14.89 3.39 -3.50
CA MET A 293 -14.02 3.55 -2.35
C MET A 293 -14.80 3.47 -1.03
N PHE A 294 -14.14 2.94 0.00
CA PHE A 294 -14.58 3.09 1.38
C PHE A 294 -13.44 3.62 2.25
N GLN A 295 -13.80 4.30 3.33
CA GLN A 295 -12.88 4.65 4.41
C GLN A 295 -13.41 4.03 5.70
N PHE A 296 -12.54 3.40 6.47
CA PHE A 296 -12.83 2.95 7.81
C PHE A 296 -12.41 4.03 8.81
N SER A 297 -13.35 4.58 9.58
CA SER A 297 -13.11 5.73 10.46
C SER A 297 -13.44 5.44 11.93
N TYR A 298 -14.10 4.32 12.24
CA TYR A 298 -14.50 4.00 13.61
C TYR A 298 -13.29 3.71 14.51
N VAL A 299 -13.20 4.41 15.64
CA VAL A 299 -12.25 4.10 16.74
C VAL A 299 -13.02 3.82 18.02
N ARG A 300 -12.76 2.65 18.63
CA ARG A 300 -13.36 2.26 19.91
C ARG A 300 -13.02 3.28 20.99
N PRO A 301 -13.98 3.70 21.84
CA PRO A 301 -13.70 4.66 22.90
C PRO A 301 -12.50 4.30 23.78
N GLN A 302 -12.32 3.02 24.12
CA GLN A 302 -11.22 2.54 24.95
C GLN A 302 -9.84 2.66 24.26
N ASP A 303 -9.78 2.57 22.94
CA ASP A 303 -8.52 2.58 22.19
C ASP A 303 -8.00 4.01 21.98
N ARG A 304 -8.87 5.03 22.11
CA ARG A 304 -8.53 6.45 21.83
C ARG A 304 -7.39 6.98 22.70
N SER A 305 -7.25 6.46 23.91
CA SER A 305 -6.14 6.82 24.80
C SER A 305 -4.78 6.39 24.23
N ILE A 306 -4.75 5.29 23.46
CA ILE A 306 -3.54 4.70 22.88
C ILE A 306 -3.30 5.26 21.48
N ILE A 307 -4.30 5.19 20.60
CA ILE A 307 -4.12 5.45 19.16
C ILE A 307 -4.67 6.80 18.68
N GLY A 308 -5.40 7.52 19.53
CA GLY A 308 -6.07 8.77 19.14
C GLY A 308 -7.42 8.56 18.46
N ASN A 309 -7.83 9.52 17.63
CA ASN A 309 -9.17 9.53 17.03
C ASN A 309 -9.23 8.94 15.61
N LEU A 310 -8.10 8.54 15.03
CA LEU A 310 -8.04 7.96 13.69
C LEU A 310 -7.63 6.49 13.80
N PRO A 311 -8.35 5.56 13.14
CA PRO A 311 -7.91 4.17 13.05
C PRO A 311 -6.68 4.08 12.17
N GLY A 312 -5.69 3.31 12.60
CA GLY A 312 -4.43 3.12 11.88
C GLY A 312 -4.45 1.96 10.89
N HIS A 313 -3.37 1.81 10.11
CA HIS A 313 -3.19 0.71 9.15
C HIS A 313 -3.57 -0.68 9.70
N GLY A 314 -4.60 -1.26 9.10
CA GLY A 314 -5.11 -2.59 9.45
C GLY A 314 -6.02 -2.61 10.67
N TYR A 315 -6.44 -1.46 11.19
CA TYR A 315 -7.33 -1.40 12.35
C TYR A 315 -8.72 -1.99 12.02
N PHE A 316 -9.19 -1.89 10.77
CA PHE A 316 -10.42 -2.56 10.32
C PHE A 316 -10.37 -4.10 10.48
N PHE A 317 -9.20 -4.73 10.56
CA PHE A 317 -9.10 -6.18 10.79
C PHE A 317 -9.71 -6.62 12.12
N LEU A 318 -9.84 -5.71 13.08
CA LEU A 318 -10.59 -5.98 14.30
C LEU A 318 -12.04 -6.40 13.97
N TYR A 319 -12.65 -5.79 12.96
CA TYR A 319 -14.05 -6.02 12.58
C TYR A 319 -14.22 -7.07 11.49
N PHE A 320 -13.19 -7.28 10.65
CA PHE A 320 -13.23 -8.27 9.57
C PHE A 320 -12.67 -9.64 9.97
N GLY A 321 -11.54 -9.66 10.68
CA GLY A 321 -10.77 -10.87 11.00
C GLY A 321 -10.62 -11.15 12.51
N GLY A 322 -11.06 -10.25 13.37
CA GLY A 322 -10.83 -10.33 14.82
C GLY A 322 -9.35 -10.24 15.20
N ILE A 323 -8.55 -9.59 14.37
CA ILE A 323 -7.11 -9.41 14.59
C ILE A 323 -6.89 -8.03 15.22
N GLU A 324 -6.21 -8.00 16.37
CA GLU A 324 -5.80 -6.77 17.03
C GLU A 324 -4.34 -6.44 16.72
N ILE A 325 -4.12 -5.26 16.13
CA ILE A 325 -2.77 -4.76 15.79
C ILE A 325 -2.25 -3.79 16.86
N TYR A 326 -3.12 -2.93 17.38
CA TYR A 326 -2.71 -1.79 18.21
C TYR A 326 -2.89 -2.00 19.71
N THR A 327 -3.85 -2.85 20.07
CA THR A 327 -4.31 -3.08 21.44
C THR A 327 -4.42 -4.57 21.72
N SER A 328 -4.87 -4.94 22.92
CA SER A 328 -5.07 -6.34 23.34
C SER A 328 -6.39 -6.50 24.11
N SER A 329 -7.40 -5.68 23.77
CA SER A 329 -8.66 -5.59 24.53
C SER A 329 -9.71 -6.59 24.07
N GLY A 330 -9.51 -7.27 22.94
CA GLY A 330 -10.48 -8.10 22.25
C GLY A 330 -11.66 -7.30 21.71
N ILE A 331 -12.40 -7.83 20.72
CA ILE A 331 -13.68 -7.21 20.30
C ILE A 331 -14.64 -7.23 21.49
N THR A 332 -15.08 -6.07 21.95
CA THR A 332 -16.22 -6.01 22.85
C THR A 332 -17.48 -6.19 22.00
N HIS A 333 -18.34 -7.15 22.34
CA HIS A 333 -19.55 -7.43 21.54
C HIS A 333 -20.68 -6.42 21.81
N SER A 334 -20.31 -5.13 21.94
CA SER A 334 -21.26 -4.03 22.08
C SER A 334 -22.16 -3.94 20.85
N ASP A 335 -23.36 -3.40 21.02
CA ASP A 335 -24.28 -3.23 19.88
C ASP A 335 -23.73 -2.26 18.83
N GLU A 336 -22.86 -1.34 19.24
CA GLU A 336 -22.16 -0.43 18.33
C GLU A 336 -21.11 -1.18 17.49
N GLU A 337 -20.21 -1.94 18.12
CA GLU A 337 -19.19 -2.70 17.39
C GLU A 337 -19.79 -3.79 16.50
N LYS A 338 -20.89 -4.44 16.93
CA LYS A 338 -21.66 -5.35 16.08
C LYS A 338 -22.22 -4.65 14.84
N ARG A 339 -22.70 -3.41 14.97
CA ARG A 339 -23.18 -2.63 13.81
C ARG A 339 -22.04 -2.26 12.86
N VAL A 340 -20.87 -1.88 13.38
CA VAL A 340 -19.68 -1.56 12.57
C VAL A 340 -19.16 -2.82 11.86
N GLN A 341 -19.09 -3.96 12.54
CA GLN A 341 -18.75 -5.24 11.92
C GLN A 341 -19.74 -5.62 10.82
N LYS A 342 -21.04 -5.45 11.09
CA LYS A 342 -22.10 -5.73 10.12
C LYS A 342 -21.99 -4.83 8.89
N SER A 343 -21.73 -3.53 9.05
CA SER A 343 -21.63 -2.61 7.92
C SER A 343 -20.47 -2.96 6.99
N PHE A 344 -19.30 -3.28 7.54
CA PHE A 344 -18.17 -3.74 6.74
C PHE A 344 -18.51 -5.04 5.98
N ALA A 345 -19.07 -6.04 6.67
CA ALA A 345 -19.39 -7.33 6.09
C ALA A 345 -20.45 -7.24 4.99
N GLU A 346 -21.48 -6.41 5.16
CA GLU A 346 -22.53 -6.22 4.16
C GLU A 346 -22.06 -5.41 2.95
N MET A 347 -21.24 -4.36 3.16
CA MET A 347 -20.62 -3.60 2.08
C MET A 347 -19.70 -4.48 1.22
N LEU A 348 -18.80 -5.23 1.86
CA LEU A 348 -17.91 -6.14 1.13
C LEU A 348 -18.71 -7.29 0.49
N GLY A 349 -19.69 -7.83 1.20
CA GLY A 349 -20.53 -8.92 0.73
C GLY A 349 -21.41 -8.55 -0.46
N SER A 350 -21.92 -7.32 -0.51
CA SER A 350 -22.65 -6.80 -1.69
C SER A 350 -21.70 -6.63 -2.87
N PHE A 351 -20.52 -6.01 -2.67
CA PHE A 351 -19.52 -5.89 -3.72
C PHE A 351 -19.13 -7.25 -4.31
N VAL A 352 -18.81 -8.25 -3.48
CA VAL A 352 -18.47 -9.62 -3.94
C VAL A 352 -19.61 -10.28 -4.73
N LYS A 353 -20.88 -9.92 -4.47
CA LYS A 353 -22.04 -10.51 -5.15
C LYS A 353 -22.41 -9.80 -6.45
N THR A 354 -22.28 -8.47 -6.50
CA THR A 354 -22.86 -7.63 -7.55
C THR A 354 -21.87 -6.74 -8.27
N GLY A 355 -20.69 -6.49 -7.68
CA GLY A 355 -19.76 -5.47 -8.16
C GLY A 355 -20.08 -4.05 -7.73
N GLU A 356 -21.10 -3.86 -6.90
CA GLU A 356 -21.51 -2.54 -6.42
C GLU A 356 -21.65 -2.60 -4.89
N PRO A 357 -20.77 -1.92 -4.13
CA PRO A 357 -20.82 -1.97 -2.67
C PRO A 357 -22.03 -1.18 -2.16
N SER A 358 -22.70 -1.74 -1.16
CA SER A 358 -23.86 -1.12 -0.51
C SER A 358 -24.07 -1.63 0.92
N TYR A 359 -24.69 -0.81 1.76
CA TYR A 359 -25.10 -1.15 3.11
C TYR A 359 -26.46 -0.52 3.41
N ASN A 360 -27.44 -1.29 3.89
CA ASN A 360 -28.80 -0.79 4.21
C ASN A 360 -29.41 0.12 3.13
N ASN A 361 -29.40 -0.30 1.86
CA ASN A 361 -29.87 0.45 0.69
C ASN A 361 -29.08 1.74 0.37
N LEU A 362 -28.02 2.05 1.13
CA LEU A 362 -27.07 3.09 0.80
C LEU A 362 -26.00 2.49 -0.13
N SER A 363 -26.00 2.91 -1.39
CA SER A 363 -24.99 2.51 -2.37
C SER A 363 -23.74 3.37 -2.25
N THR A 364 -22.57 2.75 -2.38
CA THR A 364 -21.31 3.49 -2.53
C THR A 364 -21.29 4.17 -3.90
N PRO A 365 -21.03 5.48 -3.97
CA PRO A 365 -20.94 6.18 -5.26
C PRO A 365 -19.75 5.66 -6.07
N LYS A 366 -19.91 5.67 -7.40
CA LYS A 366 -18.79 5.45 -8.32
C LYS A 366 -17.84 6.65 -8.24
N ILE A 367 -16.54 6.36 -8.21
CA ILE A 367 -15.52 7.38 -8.27
C ILE A 367 -15.53 8.02 -9.67
N ALA A 368 -15.37 9.34 -9.70
CA ALA A 368 -15.24 10.10 -10.93
C ALA A 368 -13.95 10.94 -10.90
N LYS A 369 -13.56 11.46 -12.07
CA LYS A 369 -12.36 12.28 -12.20
C LYS A 369 -12.41 13.46 -11.24
N ASP A 370 -11.33 13.65 -10.46
CA ASP A 370 -11.20 14.67 -9.41
C ASP A 370 -12.30 14.63 -8.32
N LYS A 371 -13.04 13.52 -8.21
CA LYS A 371 -14.12 13.31 -7.24
C LYS A 371 -14.03 11.93 -6.60
N PHE A 372 -13.35 11.87 -5.45
CA PHE A 372 -13.10 10.65 -4.70
C PHE A 372 -14.16 10.41 -3.63
N ALA A 373 -15.40 10.20 -4.07
CA ALA A 373 -16.49 9.88 -3.17
C ALA A 373 -16.33 8.47 -2.58
N TYR A 374 -16.66 8.29 -1.31
CA TYR A 374 -16.49 7.02 -0.61
C TYR A 374 -17.60 6.75 0.41
N MET A 375 -17.80 5.48 0.74
CA MET A 375 -18.61 5.06 1.87
C MET A 375 -17.76 5.11 3.15
N ASN A 376 -18.16 5.94 4.11
CA ASN A 376 -17.50 6.03 5.40
C ASN A 376 -18.08 4.98 6.36
N LEU A 377 -17.23 4.07 6.83
CA LEU A 377 -17.55 3.06 7.83
C LEU A 377 -17.15 3.59 9.21
N ASP A 378 -18.10 4.25 9.86
CA ASP A 378 -18.02 4.70 11.25
C ASP A 378 -19.19 4.13 12.06
N LYS A 379 -19.39 4.59 13.29
CA LYS A 379 -20.58 4.34 14.12
C LYS A 379 -21.89 4.53 13.34
N ILE A 380 -21.92 5.54 12.47
CA ILE A 380 -22.99 5.78 11.51
C ILE A 380 -22.35 5.74 10.13
N VAL A 381 -22.84 4.87 9.26
CA VAL A 381 -22.37 4.79 7.88
C VAL A 381 -22.89 6.00 7.10
N SER A 382 -22.01 6.70 6.42
CA SER A 382 -22.32 7.82 5.54
C SER A 382 -21.66 7.66 4.18
N VAL A 383 -22.03 8.51 3.23
CA VAL A 383 -21.31 8.71 1.97
C VAL A 383 -20.73 10.11 1.99
N GLU A 384 -19.44 10.20 1.71
CA GLU A 384 -18.69 11.46 1.67
C GLU A 384 -18.24 11.72 0.23
N ASP A 385 -18.37 12.96 -0.26
CA ASP A 385 -18.22 13.27 -1.69
C ASP A 385 -16.90 14.00 -2.07
N HIS A 386 -16.08 14.46 -1.11
CA HIS A 386 -14.99 15.42 -1.40
C HIS A 386 -13.68 15.26 -0.61
N ASP A 387 -13.57 14.33 0.34
CA ASP A 387 -12.53 14.43 1.39
C ASP A 387 -11.07 14.35 0.88
N PHE A 388 -10.81 13.70 -0.27
CA PHE A 388 -9.43 13.53 -0.78
C PHE A 388 -9.04 14.50 -1.90
N ALA A 389 -9.99 15.20 -2.51
CA ALA A 389 -9.71 16.04 -3.68
C ALA A 389 -8.72 17.19 -3.41
N PRO A 390 -8.77 17.90 -2.27
CA PRO A 390 -7.80 18.95 -1.95
C PRO A 390 -6.36 18.42 -1.86
N ASN A 391 -6.16 17.31 -1.14
CA ASN A 391 -4.85 16.70 -0.93
C ASN A 391 -4.31 16.14 -2.25
N HIS A 392 -5.14 15.42 -3.00
CA HIS A 392 -4.79 14.94 -4.34
C HIS A 392 -4.32 16.07 -5.25
N LYS A 393 -5.09 17.17 -5.31
CA LYS A 393 -4.72 18.35 -6.10
C LYS A 393 -3.41 18.98 -5.65
N PHE A 394 -3.22 19.14 -4.34
CA PHE A 394 -1.99 19.71 -3.79
C PHE A 394 -0.75 18.90 -4.19
N TRP A 395 -0.77 17.58 -3.98
CA TRP A 395 0.36 16.71 -4.32
C TRP A 395 0.61 16.65 -5.83
N LYS A 396 -0.45 16.62 -6.65
CA LYS A 396 -0.35 16.68 -8.12
C LYS A 396 0.29 17.97 -8.62
N GLU A 397 -0.05 19.12 -8.02
CA GLU A 397 0.58 20.40 -8.36
C GLU A 397 2.03 20.50 -7.84
N LEU A 398 2.33 19.87 -6.70
CA LEU A 398 3.68 19.75 -6.19
C LEU A 398 4.56 18.95 -7.16
N ASP A 399 4.07 17.80 -7.64
CA ASP A 399 4.77 16.97 -8.62
C ASP A 399 5.06 17.75 -9.92
N LYS A 400 4.06 18.47 -10.45
CA LYS A 400 4.23 19.33 -11.64
C LYS A 400 5.28 20.40 -11.44
N THR A 401 5.27 21.06 -10.27
CA THR A 401 6.22 22.13 -9.93
C THR A 401 7.67 21.67 -10.03
N TYR A 402 7.94 20.42 -9.64
CA TYR A 402 9.28 19.84 -9.69
C TYR A 402 9.51 18.92 -10.91
N SER A 403 8.52 18.81 -11.81
CA SER A 403 8.52 17.88 -12.95
C SER A 403 8.88 16.44 -12.54
N PHE A 404 8.42 16.02 -11.37
CA PHE A 404 8.81 14.78 -10.72
C PHE A 404 7.70 14.25 -9.82
N ASP A 405 7.35 12.98 -9.94
CA ASP A 405 6.43 12.31 -9.02
C ASP A 405 7.15 12.04 -7.70
N ILE A 406 6.90 12.86 -6.68
CA ILE A 406 7.59 12.83 -5.39
C ILE A 406 7.36 11.50 -4.67
N ILE A 407 6.17 10.94 -4.79
CA ILE A 407 5.76 9.75 -4.05
C ILE A 407 6.22 8.48 -4.77
N ARG A 408 6.07 8.37 -6.09
CA ARG A 408 6.61 7.24 -6.86
C ARG A 408 8.12 7.31 -7.00
N ASN A 409 8.71 8.47 -6.72
CA ASN A 409 10.13 8.73 -6.86
C ASN A 409 10.64 8.54 -8.31
N ILE A 410 9.88 9.05 -9.29
CA ILE A 410 10.22 8.97 -10.72
C ILE A 410 10.00 10.32 -11.43
N PRO A 411 10.75 10.65 -12.49
CA PRO A 411 10.47 11.82 -13.32
C PRO A 411 9.07 11.74 -13.95
N LEU A 412 8.40 12.89 -14.09
CA LEU A 412 7.19 12.95 -14.91
C LEU A 412 7.56 12.82 -16.39
N LYS A 413 6.81 12.00 -17.14
CA LYS A 413 6.94 11.94 -18.61
C LYS A 413 6.61 13.31 -19.19
N LYS A 414 7.38 13.79 -20.17
CA LYS A 414 7.11 15.08 -20.83
C LYS A 414 5.88 14.90 -21.73
N GLU A 415 4.97 15.88 -21.72
CA GLU A 415 3.75 15.88 -22.56
C GLU A 415 4.03 15.73 -24.08
N ASP A 416 5.27 15.98 -24.53
CA ASP A 416 5.67 15.85 -25.94
C ASP A 416 5.91 14.41 -26.40
N ASP A 417 6.08 13.45 -25.49
CA ASP A 417 6.27 12.03 -25.86
C ASP A 417 4.93 11.36 -26.24
N GLU A 418 3.79 11.85 -25.75
CA GLU A 418 2.46 11.30 -26.07
C GLU A 418 1.96 11.68 -27.48
N LYS A 419 2.51 12.72 -28.11
CA LYS A 419 2.12 13.14 -29.46
C LYS A 419 2.86 12.41 -30.58
N ASN A 420 3.90 11.64 -30.26
CA ASN A 420 4.69 10.91 -31.26
C ASN A 420 4.33 9.41 -31.36
N GLU A 421 3.35 8.93 -30.58
CA GLU A 421 2.85 7.54 -30.64
C GLU A 421 1.39 7.43 -31.14
N LEU A 422 0.87 8.43 -31.86
CA LEU A 422 -0.45 8.39 -32.50
C LEU A 422 -0.38 8.17 -34.01
#